data_AF-A0A523JD96-F1
#
_entry.id   AF-A0A523JD96-F1
#
_cell.length_a   1.000
_cell.length_b   1.000
_cell.length_c   1.000
_cell.angle_alpha   90.00
_cell.angle_beta   90.00
_cell.angle_gamma   90.00
#
_symmetry.space_group_name_H-M   'P 1'
#
loop_
_entity.id
_entity.type
_entity.pdbx_description
1 polymer ?
#
loop_
_entity_poly.entity_id
_entity_poly.type
_entity_poly.pdbx_seq_one_letter_code
_entity_poly.pdbx_strand_id
1 'polypeptide(L)' 'MARITIEDCTRRVGNRFGLVLMATVRAKQLKRGARPLVKAEGNRHVVVALREIAAGYVKPDSPPEDSQEQEPPTA' A
#
# COMPACT_ATOMS: atom_id res chain seq x y z
N MET A 1 8.62 -16.87 -5.85
CA MET A 1 7.56 -16.57 -4.86
C MET A 1 8.06 -15.42 -4.03
N ALA A 2 7.63 -14.22 -4.38
CA ALA A 2 8.34 -13.03 -3.93
C ALA A 2 7.87 -12.60 -2.55
N ARG A 3 8.82 -12.55 -1.60
CA ARG A 3 8.59 -12.32 -0.18
C ARG A 3 8.14 -10.88 0.04
N ILE A 4 6.91 -10.68 0.50
CA ILE A 4 6.40 -9.40 1.00
C ILE A 4 5.86 -9.63 2.40
N THR A 5 6.19 -8.73 3.33
CA THR A 5 5.74 -8.85 4.72
C THR A 5 4.62 -7.86 5.01
N ILE A 6 3.86 -8.15 6.06
CA ILE A 6 2.79 -7.26 6.54
C ILE A 6 3.39 -5.98 7.14
N GLU A 7 4.60 -6.05 7.69
CA GLU A 7 5.31 -4.90 8.26
C GLU A 7 5.61 -3.83 7.20
N ASP A 8 6.01 -4.22 5.99
CA ASP A 8 6.23 -3.30 4.88
C ASP A 8 4.97 -2.53 4.49
N CYS A 9 3.83 -3.20 4.54
CA CYS A 9 2.53 -2.61 4.22
C CYS A 9 2.01 -1.72 5.37
N THR A 10 2.20 -2.17 6.61
CA THR A 10 1.68 -1.48 7.80
C THR A 10 2.43 -0.19 8.08
N ARG A 11 3.73 -0.12 7.75
CA ARG A 11 4.53 1.13 7.80
C ARG A 11 3.96 2.26 6.94
N ARG A 12 3.15 1.95 5.92
CA ARG A 12 2.55 2.93 5.00
C ARG A 12 1.13 3.35 5.38
N VAL A 13 0.37 2.44 5.98
CA VAL A 13 -1.07 2.63 6.24
C VAL A 13 -1.35 2.88 7.73
N GLY A 14 -0.45 2.49 8.64
CA GLY A 14 -0.59 2.62 10.09
C GLY A 14 -1.64 1.68 10.71
N ASN A 15 -2.67 1.29 9.96
CA ASN A 15 -3.78 0.46 10.41
C ASN A 15 -3.90 -0.84 9.60
N ARG A 16 -3.92 -1.98 10.30
CA ARG A 16 -4.06 -3.32 9.68
C ARG A 16 -5.43 -3.55 9.06
N PHE A 17 -6.51 -3.03 9.65
CA PHE A 17 -7.85 -3.13 9.07
C PHE A 17 -7.97 -2.27 7.80
N GLY A 18 -7.42 -1.06 7.85
CA GLY A 18 -7.33 -0.17 6.69
C GLY A 18 -6.53 -0.80 5.55
N LEU A 19 -5.42 -1.47 5.87
CA LEU A 19 -4.61 -2.22 4.92
C LEU A 19 -5.43 -3.32 4.21
N VAL A 20 -6.19 -4.13 4.96
CA VAL A 20 -7.03 -5.20 4.38
C VAL A 20 -8.08 -4.62 3.44
N LEU A 21 -8.75 -3.54 3.85
CA LEU A 21 -9.77 -2.89 3.03
C LEU A 21 -9.16 -2.32 1.73
N MET A 22 -8.06 -1.57 1.84
CA MET A 22 -7.32 -1.02 0.70
C MET A 22 -6.85 -2.11 -0.27
N ALA A 23 -6.20 -3.16 0.26
CA ALA A 23 -5.71 -4.27 -0.55
C ALA A 23 -6.86 -4.96 -1.29
N THR A 24 -8.02 -5.11 -0.65
CA THR A 24 -9.22 -5.70 -1.26
C THR A 24 -9.76 -4.84 -2.39
N VAL A 25 -9.90 -3.53 -2.17
CA VAL A 25 -10.37 -2.59 -3.20
C VAL A 25 -9.43 -2.59 -4.39
N ARG A 26 -8.12 -2.47 -4.13
CA ARG A 26 -7.11 -2.45 -5.20
C ARG A 26 -7.02 -3.78 -5.95
N ALA A 27 -7.07 -4.91 -5.25
CA ALA A 27 -7.08 -6.22 -5.89
C ALA A 27 -8.32 -6.42 -6.80
N LYS A 28 -9.48 -5.88 -6.40
CA LYS A 28 -10.69 -5.86 -7.26
C LYS A 28 -10.49 -5.02 -8.52
N GLN A 29 -9.82 -3.87 -8.42
CA GLN A 29 -9.47 -3.05 -9.59
C GLN A 29 -8.57 -3.83 -10.56
N LEU A 30 -7.51 -4.45 -10.04
CA LEU A 30 -6.61 -5.29 -10.85
C LEU A 30 -7.36 -6.47 -11.50
N LYS A 31 -8.29 -7.10 -10.78
CA LYS A 31 -9.15 -8.16 -11.32
C LYS A 31 -10.07 -7.66 -12.45
N ARG A 32 -10.49 -6.40 -12.42
CA ARG A 32 -11.29 -5.75 -13.48
C ARG A 32 -10.45 -5.34 -14.69
N GLY A 33 -9.14 -5.60 -14.70
CA GLY A 33 -8.24 -5.23 -15.79
C GLY A 33 -7.53 -3.89 -15.59
N ALA A 34 -7.56 -3.31 -14.38
CA ALA A 34 -6.75 -2.12 -14.10
C ALA A 34 -5.27 -2.43 -14.26
N ARG A 35 -4.51 -1.46 -14.78
CA ARG A 35 -3.07 -1.61 -15.00
C ARG A 35 -2.33 -1.72 -13.66
N PRO A 36 -1.51 -2.76 -13.46
CA PRO A 36 -0.65 -2.85 -12.29
C PRO A 36 0.49 -1.82 -12.40
N LEU A 37 0.79 -1.17 -11.28
CA LEU A 37 1.86 -0.17 -11.16
C LEU A 37 3.21 -0.80 -10.80
N VAL A 38 3.19 -2.06 -10.37
CA VAL A 38 4.39 -2.87 -10.11
C VAL A 38 4.36 -4.13 -10.95
N LYS A 39 5.54 -4.71 -11.18
CA LYS A 39 5.69 -5.91 -11.99
C LYS A 39 4.91 -7.09 -11.39
N ALA A 40 3.88 -7.51 -12.12
CA ALA A 40 3.08 -8.69 -11.80
C ALA A 40 3.82 -9.95 -12.30
N GLU A 41 4.87 -10.37 -11.58
CA GLU A 41 5.67 -11.56 -11.90
C GLU A 41 4.90 -12.88 -11.63
N GLY A 42 3.76 -13.09 -12.30
CA GLY A 42 2.89 -14.26 -12.09
C GLY A 42 2.20 -14.29 -10.72
N ASN A 43 2.24 -13.19 -9.97
CA ASN A 43 1.64 -13.10 -8.64
C ASN A 43 0.14 -12.85 -8.71
N ARG A 44 -0.61 -13.40 -7.74
CA ARG A 44 -2.05 -13.11 -7.58
C ARG A 44 -2.28 -11.61 -7.40
N HIS A 45 -3.42 -11.10 -7.88
CA HIS A 45 -3.78 -9.67 -7.77
C HIS A 45 -3.67 -9.11 -6.35
N VAL A 46 -3.96 -9.92 -5.33
CA VAL A 46 -3.80 -9.52 -3.91
C VAL A 46 -2.35 -9.22 -3.56
N VAL A 47 -1.40 -10.03 -4.03
CA VAL A 47 0.03 -9.82 -3.77
C VAL A 47 0.54 -8.60 -4.53
N VAL A 48 0.04 -8.38 -5.75
CA VAL A 48 0.37 -7.17 -6.52
C VAL A 48 -0.16 -5.92 -5.82
N ALA A 49 -1.40 -5.94 -5.33
CA ALA A 49 -1.98 -4.83 -4.56
C ALA A 49 -1.18 -4.52 -3.29
N LEU A 50 -0.79 -5.53 -2.50
CA LEU A 50 0.06 -5.34 -1.32
C LEU A 50 1.43 -4.75 -1.67
N ARG A 51 2.01 -5.13 -2.82
CA ARG A 51 3.26 -4.54 -3.33
C ARG A 51 3.09 -3.08 -3.72
N GLU A 52 1.98 -2.73 -4.36
CA GLU A 52 1.67 -1.33 -4.68
C GLU A 52 1.53 -0.47 -3.42
N ILE A 53 0.91 -1.03 -2.37
CA ILE A 53 0.74 -0.37 -1.08
C ILE A 53 2.10 -0.21 -0.38
N ALA A 54 2.92 -1.25 -0.30
CA ALA A 54 4.26 -1.18 0.29
C ALA A 54 5.19 -0.19 -0.44
N ALA A 55 5.08 -0.13 -1.78
CA ALA A 55 5.79 0.83 -2.61
C ALA A 55 5.23 2.27 -2.52
N GLY A 56 4.06 2.47 -1.91
CA GLY A 56 3.45 3.80 -1.73
C GLY A 56 2.69 4.34 -2.95
N TYR A 57 2.42 3.48 -3.95
CA TYR A 57 1.66 3.86 -5.15
C TYR A 57 0.14 3.96 -4.90
N VAL A 58 -0.34 3.27 -3.87
CA VAL A 58 -1.76 3.25 -3.49
C VAL A 58 -1.88 3.87 -2.10
N LYS A 59 -2.60 4.99 -2.01
CA LYS A 59 -2.78 5.77 -0.78
C LYS A 59 -4.23 5.66 -0.26
N PRO A 60 -4.44 5.74 1.06
CA PRO A 60 -5.78 5.87 1.63
C PRO A 60 -6.42 7.21 1.23
N ASP A 61 -7.75 7.24 1.19
CA ASP A 61 -8.59 8.38 0.76
C ASP A 61 -8.83 9.42 1.87
N SER A 62 -8.11 9.35 2.99
CA SER A 62 -8.24 10.28 4.11
C SER A 62 -7.02 11.20 4.17
N PRO A 63 -7.20 12.50 4.46
CA PRO A 63 -6.07 13.38 4.75
C PRO A 63 -5.29 12.79 5.93
N PRO A 64 -3.95 12.87 5.92
CA PRO A 64 -3.16 12.42 7.04
C PRO A 64 -3.48 13.32 8.24
N GLU A 65 -4.33 12.85 9.16
CA GLU A 65 -4.23 13.30 10.54
C GLU A 65 -3.05 12.58 11.18
N ASP A 66 -1.86 12.96 10.73
CA ASP A 66 -0.59 12.75 11.42
C ASP A 66 0.31 13.87 10.94
N SER A 67 0.24 14.98 11.67
CA SER A 67 1.28 15.99 11.75
C SER A 67 2.60 15.28 12.06
N GLN A 68 3.35 14.90 11.03
CA GLN A 68 4.79 14.78 11.17
C GLN A 68 5.35 16.19 11.17
N GLU A 69 5.29 16.86 12.33
CA GLU A 69 6.31 17.81 12.73
C GLU A 69 7.65 17.07 12.70
N GLN A 70 8.26 17.01 11.52
CA GLN A 70 9.70 17.06 11.45
C GLN A 70 10.06 18.48 11.85
N GLU A 71 10.30 18.70 13.14
CA GLU A 71 11.10 19.84 13.56
C GLU A 71 12.39 19.82 12.72
N PRO A 72 12.69 20.87 11.94
CA PRO A 72 14.03 21.01 11.42
C PRO A 72 14.94 21.27 12.63
N PRO A 73 15.97 20.44 12.89
CA PRO A 73 16.97 20.80 13.86
C PRO A 73 17.75 22.00 13.31
N THR A 74 18.03 22.97 14.19
CA THR A 74 19.08 24.01 14.06
C THR A 74 18.60 25.39 13.60
N ALA A 75 18.52 26.34 14.54
CA ALA A 75 19.59 27.33 14.75
C ALA A 75 19.63 27.75 16.22
#